data_AF-A0A0G4ASB2-F1
#
_entry.id   AF-A0A0G4ASB2-F1
#
_cell.length_a   1.000
_cell.length_b   1.000
_cell.length_c   1.000
_cell.angle_alpha   90.00
_cell.angle_beta   90.00
_cell.angle_gamma   90.00
#
_symmetry.space_group_name_H-M   'P 1'
#
loop_
_entity.id
_entity.type
_entity.pdbx_description
1 polymer ?
#
loop_
_entity_poly.entity_id
_entity_poly.type
_entity_poly.pdbx_seq_one_letter_code
_entity_poly.pdbx_strand_id
1 'polypeptide(L)'
;MPCIIWLVLCIFGAAICAIVYPYKDGTGAKAEFWATKKPRVKTCAKYMIFASFGTIFLSPVYYEFPGSDSTVVTFEGAKAIKHPFGAFCWEWSEYSNLPTGAINVSSGVTFLTENPKVRHLKYRVGSQISDPELFYRNKGRRIHSSEMDSNSGGADTRTFIHSSGYSVKNETQAIVASQLFEFNNRFSKQLAQLYNPLEANQQREFRSLIEPWLNAQLAKDGIAVVVGNFSIE
;
A
#
# COMPACT_ATOMS: atom_id res chain seq x y z
N MET A 1 -0.89 -13.29 -4.80
CA MET A 1 -1.74 -13.20 -6.01
C MET A 1 -1.01 -13.26 -7.36
N PRO A 2 0.24 -12.77 -7.55
CA PRO A 2 0.93 -12.88 -8.84
C PRO A 2 1.01 -14.32 -9.36
N CYS A 3 1.17 -15.27 -8.43
CA CYS A 3 1.24 -16.70 -8.73
C CYS A 3 -0.04 -17.26 -9.39
N ILE A 4 -1.24 -16.69 -9.14
CA ILE A 4 -2.49 -17.22 -9.71
C ILE A 4 -2.63 -16.77 -11.17
N ILE A 5 -2.33 -15.49 -11.46
CA ILE A 5 -2.30 -14.99 -12.84
C ILE A 5 -1.21 -15.70 -13.64
N TRP A 6 -0.03 -15.92 -13.04
CA TRP A 6 1.02 -16.77 -13.61
C TRP A 6 0.56 -18.20 -13.87
N LEU A 7 -0.15 -18.82 -12.92
CA LEU A 7 -0.68 -20.18 -13.08
C LEU A 7 -1.68 -20.24 -14.23
N VAL A 8 -2.60 -19.27 -14.34
CA VAL A 8 -3.60 -19.21 -15.42
C VAL A 8 -2.94 -19.02 -16.78
N LEU A 9 -1.94 -18.12 -16.89
CA LEU A 9 -1.18 -17.93 -18.13
C LEU A 9 -0.36 -19.18 -18.49
N CYS A 10 0.25 -19.86 -17.52
CA CYS A 10 0.94 -21.13 -17.73
C CYS A 10 -0.01 -22.25 -18.17
N ILE A 11 -1.22 -22.33 -17.60
CA ILE A 11 -2.25 -23.30 -17.99
C ILE A 11 -2.74 -23.00 -19.41
N PHE A 12 -3.00 -21.74 -19.75
CA PHE A 12 -3.39 -21.33 -21.11
C PHE A 12 -2.28 -21.62 -22.13
N GLY A 13 -1.02 -21.31 -21.78
CA GLY A 13 0.14 -21.64 -22.59
C GLY A 13 0.30 -23.15 -22.79
N ALA A 14 0.15 -23.95 -21.73
CA ALA A 14 0.20 -25.40 -21.79
C ALA A 14 -0.94 -26.00 -22.63
N ALA A 15 -2.16 -25.46 -22.52
CA ALA A 15 -3.31 -25.88 -23.32
C ALA A 15 -3.09 -25.58 -24.81
N ILE A 16 -2.55 -24.40 -25.15
CA ILE A 16 -2.17 -24.05 -26.53
C ILE A 16 -1.06 -24.99 -27.03
N CYS A 17 -0.05 -25.28 -26.21
CA CYS A 17 1.01 -26.23 -26.56
C CYS A 17 0.48 -27.65 -26.80
N ALA A 18 -0.47 -28.13 -25.98
CA ALA A 18 -1.13 -29.43 -26.15
C ALA A 18 -2.00 -29.48 -27.41
N ILE A 19 -2.63 -28.36 -27.79
CA ILE A 19 -3.38 -28.25 -29.05
C ILE A 19 -2.41 -28.26 -30.25
N VAL A 20 -1.27 -27.59 -30.16
CA VAL A 20 -0.27 -27.46 -31.26
C VAL A 20 0.58 -28.71 -31.45
N TYR A 21 0.79 -29.48 -30.38
CA TYR A 21 1.49 -30.78 -30.38
C TYR A 21 0.51 -31.90 -30.02
N PRO A 22 -0.35 -32.34 -30.95
CA PRO A 22 -1.17 -33.51 -30.70
C PRO A 22 -0.26 -34.73 -30.48
N TYR A 23 -0.66 -35.56 -29.53
CA TYR A 23 -0.05 -36.85 -29.23
C TYR A 23 0.05 -37.70 -30.52
N LYS A 24 1.14 -38.45 -30.67
CA LYS A 24 1.61 -39.11 -31.92
C LYS A 24 0.67 -40.17 -32.51
N ASP A 25 -0.47 -40.44 -31.90
CA ASP A 25 -1.36 -41.51 -32.32
C ASP A 25 -2.49 -40.96 -33.19
N GLY A 26 -2.37 -41.20 -34.50
CA GLY A 26 -3.47 -40.96 -35.41
C GLY A 26 -3.13 -41.38 -36.83
N THR A 27 -3.59 -42.56 -37.23
CA THR A 27 -3.94 -42.87 -38.62
C THR A 27 -5.33 -42.28 -38.92
N GLY A 28 -5.55 -41.81 -40.16
CA GLY A 28 -6.84 -41.27 -40.63
C GLY A 28 -6.91 -39.74 -40.81
N ALA A 29 -8.11 -39.21 -41.05
CA ALA A 29 -8.37 -37.81 -41.48
C ALA A 29 -7.78 -36.71 -40.56
N LYS A 30 -7.54 -37.00 -39.28
CA LYS A 30 -6.84 -36.10 -38.35
C LYS A 30 -5.35 -35.94 -38.72
N ALA A 31 -4.70 -37.00 -39.17
CA ALA A 31 -3.29 -36.98 -39.58
C ALA A 31 -3.08 -36.11 -40.83
N GLU A 32 -4.03 -36.20 -41.77
CA GLU A 32 -4.02 -35.46 -43.03
C GLU A 32 -4.30 -33.97 -42.79
N PHE A 33 -5.30 -33.64 -41.95
CA PHE A 33 -5.55 -32.27 -41.48
C PHE A 33 -4.31 -31.63 -40.83
N TRP A 34 -3.62 -32.39 -39.96
CA TRP A 34 -2.38 -31.93 -39.34
C TRP A 34 -1.24 -31.80 -40.36
N ALA A 35 -1.08 -32.72 -41.32
CA ALA A 35 -0.04 -32.59 -42.35
C ALA A 35 -0.16 -31.30 -43.17
N THR A 36 -1.38 -30.87 -43.52
CA THR A 36 -1.60 -29.66 -44.33
C THR A 36 -1.62 -28.36 -43.53
N LYS A 37 -2.21 -28.37 -42.31
CA LYS A 37 -2.42 -27.14 -41.52
C LYS A 37 -1.38 -26.88 -40.42
N LYS A 38 -0.56 -27.87 -40.05
CA LYS A 38 0.52 -27.76 -39.04
C LYS A 38 1.45 -26.57 -39.23
N PRO A 39 1.92 -26.18 -40.44
CA PRO A 39 2.76 -25.00 -40.57
C PRO A 39 2.02 -23.71 -40.21
N ARG A 40 0.75 -23.55 -40.61
CA ARG A 40 -0.07 -22.37 -40.27
C ARG A 40 -0.41 -22.31 -38.78
N VAL A 41 -0.80 -23.45 -38.19
CA VAL A 41 -1.11 -23.54 -36.76
C VAL A 41 0.12 -23.26 -35.90
N LYS A 42 1.30 -23.78 -36.28
CA LYS A 42 2.57 -23.52 -35.60
C LYS A 42 2.96 -22.04 -35.66
N THR A 43 2.75 -21.39 -36.81
CA THR A 43 3.01 -19.96 -36.97
C THR A 43 2.06 -19.11 -36.12
N CYS A 44 0.76 -19.38 -36.14
CA CYS A 44 -0.21 -18.69 -35.28
C CYS A 44 0.10 -18.87 -33.80
N ALA A 45 0.41 -20.10 -33.37
CA ALA A 45 0.80 -20.38 -31.99
C ALA A 45 2.08 -19.65 -31.59
N LYS A 46 3.09 -19.59 -32.48
CA LYS A 46 4.32 -18.82 -32.25
C LYS A 46 4.02 -17.33 -32.04
N TYR A 47 3.15 -16.74 -32.86
CA TYR A 47 2.75 -15.34 -32.70
C TYR A 47 1.93 -15.11 -31.42
N MET A 48 1.02 -16.01 -31.06
CA MET A 48 0.28 -15.90 -29.79
C MET A 48 1.20 -16.02 -28.58
N ILE A 49 2.17 -16.93 -28.61
CA ILE A 49 3.19 -17.06 -27.55
C ILE A 49 4.03 -15.77 -27.48
N PHE A 50 4.51 -15.26 -28.63
CA PHE A 50 5.31 -14.04 -28.64
C PHE A 50 4.52 -12.82 -28.16
N ALA A 51 3.25 -12.69 -28.56
CA ALA A 51 2.35 -11.64 -28.10
C ALA A 51 2.09 -11.74 -26.60
N SER A 52 1.83 -12.95 -26.07
CA SER A 52 1.64 -13.14 -24.63
C SER A 52 2.91 -12.86 -23.83
N PHE A 53 4.09 -13.29 -24.29
CA PHE A 53 5.36 -12.87 -23.70
C PHE A 53 5.55 -11.35 -23.75
N GLY A 54 5.23 -10.70 -24.87
CA GLY A 54 5.29 -9.25 -25.02
C GLY A 54 4.38 -8.54 -24.00
N THR A 55 3.13 -8.97 -23.86
CA THR A 55 2.18 -8.42 -22.88
C THR A 55 2.65 -8.66 -21.44
N ILE A 56 3.28 -9.80 -21.14
CA ILE A 56 3.82 -10.11 -19.81
C ILE A 56 5.05 -9.26 -19.49
N PHE A 57 5.98 -9.11 -20.42
CA PHE A 57 7.19 -8.28 -20.23
C PHE A 57 6.87 -6.79 -20.15
N LEU A 58 5.83 -6.35 -20.86
CA LEU A 58 5.36 -4.98 -20.82
C LEU A 58 4.38 -4.71 -19.66
N SER A 59 3.82 -5.75 -19.03
CA SER A 59 2.82 -5.60 -17.96
C SER A 59 3.30 -4.75 -16.77
N PRO A 60 4.54 -4.93 -16.25
CA PRO A 60 5.05 -4.10 -15.15
C PRO A 60 5.22 -2.62 -15.51
N VAL A 61 5.22 -2.27 -16.81
CA VAL A 61 5.28 -0.88 -17.28
C VAL A 61 3.91 -0.19 -17.19
N TYR A 62 2.82 -0.97 -17.18
CA TYR A 62 1.46 -0.42 -17.29
C TYR A 62 0.51 -0.89 -16.18
N TYR A 63 0.89 -1.85 -15.35
CA TYR A 63 0.05 -2.41 -14.29
C TYR A 63 0.72 -2.30 -12.93
N GLU A 64 0.05 -1.59 -12.03
CA GLU A 64 0.44 -1.45 -10.66
C GLU A 64 -0.14 -2.60 -9.83
N PHE A 65 0.73 -3.37 -9.18
CA PHE A 65 0.32 -4.46 -8.31
C PHE A 65 0.22 -3.97 -6.85
N PRO A 66 -0.81 -4.40 -6.10
CA PRO A 66 -0.88 -4.13 -4.68
C PRO A 66 0.25 -4.87 -3.97
N GLY A 67 1.01 -4.17 -3.14
CA GLY A 67 1.91 -4.78 -2.17
C GLY A 67 1.15 -5.60 -1.10
N SER A 68 1.87 -6.38 -0.29
CA SER A 68 1.27 -7.22 0.76
C SER A 68 0.42 -6.43 1.77
N ASP A 69 0.80 -5.18 2.04
CA ASP A 69 0.19 -4.31 3.05
C ASP A 69 -0.33 -3.00 2.43
N SER A 70 -0.69 -3.04 1.16
CA SER A 70 -1.17 -1.85 0.43
C SER A 70 -2.21 -2.21 -0.62
N THR A 71 -3.04 -1.24 -0.99
CA THR A 71 -3.98 -1.33 -2.09
C THR A 71 -3.74 -0.18 -3.04
N VAL A 72 -3.77 -0.46 -4.34
CA VAL A 72 -3.62 0.56 -5.37
C VAL A 72 -4.87 1.44 -5.39
N VAL A 73 -4.67 2.74 -5.49
CA VAL A 73 -5.73 3.74 -5.60
C VAL A 73 -5.50 4.59 -6.84
N THR A 74 -6.52 4.75 -7.66
CA THR A 74 -6.51 5.70 -8.79
C THR A 74 -7.45 6.87 -8.53
N PHE A 75 -7.31 7.95 -9.29
CA PHE A 75 -8.10 9.16 -9.09
C PHE A 75 -8.93 9.53 -10.32
N GLU A 76 -10.22 9.76 -10.10
CA GLU A 76 -11.13 10.39 -11.07
C GLU A 76 -11.54 11.76 -10.51
N GLY A 77 -10.75 12.79 -10.83
CA GLY A 77 -10.90 14.13 -10.25
C GLY A 77 -10.59 14.13 -8.74
N ALA A 78 -11.62 14.31 -7.91
CA ALA A 78 -11.49 14.29 -6.45
C ALA A 78 -11.73 12.88 -5.84
N LYS A 79 -12.30 11.96 -6.62
CA LYS A 79 -12.71 10.64 -6.15
C LYS A 79 -11.54 9.68 -6.14
N ALA A 80 -11.34 8.99 -5.02
CA ALA A 80 -10.32 7.95 -4.86
C ALA A 80 -10.95 6.57 -5.08
N ILE A 81 -10.46 5.80 -6.05
CA ILE A 81 -10.98 4.48 -6.42
C ILE A 81 -9.97 3.42 -6.01
N LYS A 82 -10.38 2.50 -5.13
CA LYS A 82 -9.52 1.40 -4.63
C LYS A 82 -9.55 0.21 -5.58
N HIS A 83 -8.38 -0.37 -5.84
CA HIS A 83 -8.20 -1.54 -6.69
C HIS A 83 -7.49 -2.66 -5.93
N PRO A 84 -8.24 -3.58 -5.28
CA PRO A 84 -7.67 -4.65 -4.45
C PRO A 84 -6.75 -5.61 -5.20
N PHE A 85 -6.86 -5.67 -6.53
CA PHE A 85 -6.08 -6.55 -7.38
C PHE A 85 -4.95 -5.84 -8.12
N GLY A 86 -4.94 -4.49 -8.08
CA GLY A 86 -4.08 -3.65 -8.91
C GLY A 86 -4.86 -2.94 -10.02
N ALA A 87 -4.21 -1.98 -10.67
CA ALA A 87 -4.82 -1.14 -11.70
C ALA A 87 -3.85 -0.91 -12.86
N PHE A 88 -4.40 -0.72 -14.05
CA PHE A 88 -3.60 -0.24 -15.18
C PHE A 88 -3.36 1.26 -15.02
N CYS A 89 -2.14 1.64 -14.71
CA CYS A 89 -1.69 3.02 -14.52
C CYS A 89 -1.02 3.49 -15.80
N TRP A 90 -1.82 3.80 -16.83
CA TRP A 90 -1.29 4.39 -18.07
C TRP A 90 -0.75 5.80 -17.77
N GLU A 91 0.19 6.27 -18.59
CA GLU A 91 0.98 7.53 -18.51
C GLU A 91 0.20 8.81 -18.15
N TRP A 92 -1.12 8.80 -18.21
CA TRP A 92 -2.02 9.94 -18.01
C TRP A 92 -2.86 9.86 -16.74
N SER A 93 -2.63 8.86 -15.88
CA SER A 93 -3.43 8.63 -14.68
C SER A 93 -2.62 8.86 -13.40
N GLU A 94 -3.21 9.61 -12.47
CA GLU A 94 -2.69 9.72 -11.11
C GLU A 94 -3.04 8.43 -10.34
N TYR A 95 -2.09 7.91 -9.58
CA TYR A 95 -2.31 6.77 -8.70
C TYR A 95 -1.51 6.90 -7.40
N SER A 96 -1.80 6.04 -6.43
CA SER A 96 -1.08 5.98 -5.16
C SER A 96 -1.31 4.61 -4.49
N ASN A 97 -0.45 4.27 -3.54
CA ASN A 97 -0.57 3.04 -2.75
C ASN A 97 -1.10 3.37 -1.35
N LEU A 98 -2.33 2.95 -1.05
CA LEU A 98 -2.98 3.11 0.23
C LEU A 98 -2.58 1.97 1.19
N PRO A 99 -1.94 2.24 2.34
CA PRO A 99 -1.64 1.21 3.33
C PRO A 99 -2.93 0.57 3.87
N THR A 100 -2.96 -0.75 3.99
CA THR A 100 -4.13 -1.51 4.49
C THR A 100 -4.05 -1.83 5.98
N GLY A 101 -2.91 -1.57 6.61
CA GLY A 101 -2.68 -1.79 8.05
C GLY A 101 -2.52 -0.50 8.85
N ALA A 102 -2.62 -0.62 10.17
CA ALA A 102 -2.35 0.47 11.09
C ALA A 102 -0.86 0.88 11.01
N ILE A 103 -0.63 2.16 10.79
CA ILE A 103 0.69 2.79 10.77
C ILE A 103 1.00 3.23 12.20
N ASN A 104 1.90 2.50 12.85
CA ASN A 104 2.29 2.78 14.23
C ASN A 104 3.27 3.96 14.30
N VAL A 105 2.98 4.92 15.17
CA VAL A 105 3.82 6.07 15.51
C VAL A 105 4.06 6.05 17.01
N SER A 106 5.32 6.13 17.43
CA SER A 106 5.70 6.21 18.85
C SER A 106 5.99 7.66 19.22
N SER A 107 5.59 8.07 20.42
CA SER A 107 5.90 9.38 20.99
C SER A 107 6.10 9.26 22.49
N GLY A 108 6.65 10.30 23.09
CA GLY A 108 6.83 10.36 24.54
C GLY A 108 7.24 11.74 25.03
N VAL A 109 7.14 11.93 26.33
CA VAL A 109 7.52 13.16 27.04
C VAL A 109 8.35 12.79 28.26
N THR A 110 9.37 13.61 28.51
CA THR A 110 10.21 13.52 29.70
C THR A 110 9.74 14.54 30.72
N PHE A 111 9.47 14.09 31.93
CA PHE A 111 9.10 14.95 33.06
C PHE A 111 10.21 14.98 34.10
N LEU A 112 10.42 16.15 34.71
CA LEU A 112 11.19 16.29 35.93
C LEU A 112 10.19 16.16 37.10
N THR A 113 10.27 15.06 37.84
CA THR A 113 9.38 14.75 38.97
C THR A 113 10.19 14.56 40.25
N GLU A 114 9.54 14.52 41.41
CA GLU A 114 10.26 14.35 42.68
C GLU A 114 10.72 12.90 42.91
N ASN A 115 9.99 11.89 42.41
CA ASN A 115 10.36 10.48 42.52
C ASN A 115 9.64 9.60 41.45
N PRO A 116 10.35 8.99 40.47
CA PRO A 116 11.77 9.18 40.16
C PRO A 116 12.07 10.63 39.76
N LYS A 117 13.34 11.04 39.86
CA LYS A 117 13.76 12.42 39.55
C LYS A 117 13.49 12.84 38.10
N VAL A 118 13.52 11.85 37.20
CA VAL A 118 13.21 11.98 35.78
C VAL A 118 12.31 10.81 35.42
N ARG A 119 11.25 11.08 34.65
CA ARG A 119 10.28 10.07 34.22
C ARG A 119 9.99 10.21 32.74
N HIS A 120 10.10 9.12 31.98
CA HIS A 120 9.78 9.12 30.55
C HIS A 120 8.46 8.42 30.30
N LEU A 121 7.41 9.20 29.98
CA LEU A 121 6.15 8.63 29.54
C LEU A 121 6.25 8.36 28.04
N LYS A 122 6.08 7.11 27.63
CA LYS A 122 6.09 6.68 26.22
C LYS A 122 4.75 6.07 25.86
N TYR A 123 4.34 6.23 24.61
CA TYR A 123 3.11 5.63 24.11
C TYR A 123 3.19 5.43 22.60
N ARG A 124 2.28 4.59 22.08
CA ARG A 124 2.14 4.31 20.66
C ARG A 124 0.73 4.63 20.19
N VAL A 125 0.65 5.18 18.99
CA VAL A 125 -0.61 5.46 18.30
C VAL A 125 -0.62 4.69 16.99
N GLY A 126 -1.66 3.91 16.76
CA GLY A 126 -1.95 3.32 15.46
C GLY A 126 -2.74 4.33 14.64
N SER A 127 -2.25 4.69 13.46
CA SER A 127 -2.93 5.60 12.53
C SER A 127 -3.39 4.86 11.28
N GLN A 128 -4.50 5.30 10.70
CA GLN A 128 -5.02 4.78 9.44
C GLN A 128 -5.64 5.91 8.63
N ILE A 129 -5.57 5.81 7.31
CA ILE A 129 -6.28 6.72 6.41
C ILE A 129 -7.74 6.26 6.36
N SER A 130 -8.61 6.96 7.08
CA SER A 130 -10.03 6.66 7.18
C SER A 130 -10.83 7.23 6.00
N ASP A 131 -10.39 8.37 5.46
CA ASP A 131 -10.97 9.02 4.28
C ASP A 131 -9.90 9.27 3.21
N PRO A 132 -9.74 8.35 2.25
CA PRO A 132 -8.78 8.51 1.16
C PRO A 132 -9.06 9.72 0.27
N GLU A 133 -10.32 10.14 0.09
CA GLU A 133 -10.65 11.27 -0.77
C GLU A 133 -10.14 12.57 -0.14
N LEU A 134 -10.33 12.72 1.17
CA LEU A 134 -9.81 13.86 1.92
C LEU A 134 -8.28 13.83 2.03
N PHE A 135 -7.70 12.67 2.31
CA PHE A 135 -6.25 12.51 2.39
C PHE A 135 -5.55 12.87 1.08
N TYR A 136 -6.06 12.39 -0.06
CA TYR A 136 -5.51 12.65 -1.38
C TYR A 136 -6.04 13.94 -2.03
N ARG A 137 -6.80 14.77 -1.31
CA ARG A 137 -7.16 16.11 -1.81
C ARG A 137 -5.91 16.98 -2.01
N ASN A 138 -4.88 16.76 -1.22
CA ASN A 138 -3.55 17.31 -1.47
C ASN A 138 -2.92 16.58 -2.67
N LYS A 139 -2.81 17.27 -3.81
CA LYS A 139 -2.23 16.71 -5.04
C LYS A 139 -0.79 16.23 -4.87
N GLY A 140 -0.02 16.80 -3.94
CA GLY A 140 1.34 16.33 -3.63
C GLY A 140 1.42 14.92 -3.05
N ARG A 141 0.27 14.34 -2.64
CA ARG A 141 0.16 12.96 -2.15
C ARG A 141 -0.27 11.97 -3.25
N ARG A 142 -0.39 12.43 -4.51
CA ARG A 142 -0.71 11.60 -5.68
C ARG A 142 0.54 11.44 -6.53
N ILE A 143 0.79 10.23 -7.01
CA ILE A 143 1.91 9.95 -7.93
C ILE A 143 1.38 10.10 -9.35
N HIS A 144 2.06 10.89 -10.18
CA HIS A 144 1.82 10.82 -11.62
C HIS A 144 2.66 9.69 -12.21
N SER A 145 2.12 8.91 -13.14
CA SER A 145 2.86 7.81 -13.79
C SER A 145 4.12 8.27 -14.53
N SER A 146 4.13 9.48 -15.10
CA SER A 146 5.35 10.09 -15.67
C SER A 146 6.36 10.52 -14.59
N GLU A 147 5.88 10.63 -13.35
CA GLU A 147 6.63 10.76 -12.10
C GLU A 147 7.69 9.68 -11.95
N MET A 148 7.38 8.47 -12.43
CA MET A 148 8.04 7.21 -12.08
C MET A 148 9.42 7.05 -12.74
N ASP A 149 10.46 7.00 -11.92
CA ASP A 149 11.84 6.85 -12.37
C ASP A 149 12.03 5.39 -12.78
N SER A 150 12.49 5.16 -14.01
CA SER A 150 12.69 3.82 -14.57
C SER A 150 13.69 2.94 -13.79
N ASN A 151 14.44 3.55 -12.87
CA ASN A 151 15.40 2.88 -11.99
C ASN A 151 14.82 2.43 -10.64
N SER A 152 13.63 2.90 -10.25
CA SER A 152 12.87 2.28 -9.17
C SER A 152 12.16 1.06 -9.74
N GLY A 153 12.72 -0.13 -9.51
CA GLY A 153 12.22 -1.39 -10.05
C GLY A 153 10.76 -1.64 -9.69
N GLY A 154 9.86 -1.34 -10.63
CA GLY A 154 8.42 -1.30 -10.36
C GLY A 154 8.08 -0.27 -9.29
N ALA A 155 6.81 0.00 -9.07
CA ALA A 155 6.41 0.81 -7.94
C ALA A 155 6.48 -0.09 -6.70
N ASP A 156 7.71 -0.45 -6.34
CA ASP A 156 7.96 -0.80 -4.99
C ASP A 156 7.47 0.37 -4.14
N THR A 157 6.78 0.02 -3.07
CA THR A 157 6.00 0.80 -2.09
C THR A 157 6.72 2.01 -1.44
N ARG A 158 7.76 2.58 -2.07
CA ARG A 158 8.82 3.35 -1.41
C ARG A 158 9.17 4.69 -2.03
N THR A 159 8.73 5.07 -3.23
CA THR A 159 9.26 6.31 -3.84
C THR A 159 8.23 7.10 -4.62
N PHE A 160 7.64 8.10 -3.95
CA PHE A 160 7.21 9.34 -4.61
C PHE A 160 8.46 10.13 -5.00
N ILE A 161 8.45 10.78 -6.16
CA ILE A 161 9.69 11.25 -6.84
C ILE A 161 10.02 12.72 -6.61
N HIS A 162 9.14 13.49 -5.94
CA HIS A 162 9.44 14.89 -5.64
C HIS A 162 10.13 15.15 -4.29
N SER A 163 10.38 14.10 -3.51
CA SER A 163 11.05 14.25 -2.21
C SER A 163 11.58 12.91 -1.71
N SER A 164 12.89 12.82 -1.49
CA SER A 164 13.55 11.63 -0.96
C SER A 164 12.87 11.18 0.35
N GLY A 165 12.24 9.99 0.33
CA GLY A 165 11.66 9.37 1.52
C GLY A 165 10.14 9.49 1.72
N TYR A 166 9.36 9.94 0.74
CA TYR A 166 7.89 10.03 0.88
C TYR A 166 7.23 8.75 0.37
N SER A 167 6.85 7.85 1.27
CA SER A 167 5.76 6.89 1.03
C SER A 167 4.50 7.44 1.70
N VAL A 168 3.30 7.00 1.30
CA VAL A 168 2.05 7.35 1.99
C VAL A 168 2.15 7.07 3.49
N LYS A 169 2.87 6.00 3.84
CA LYS A 169 3.20 5.67 5.23
C LYS A 169 4.05 6.76 5.89
N ASN A 170 5.16 7.18 5.30
CA ASN A 170 6.05 8.17 5.90
C ASN A 170 5.39 9.55 6.03
N GLU A 171 4.61 9.96 5.04
CA GLU A 171 3.79 11.18 5.09
C GLU A 171 2.79 11.11 6.24
N THR A 172 2.04 10.00 6.35
CA THR A 172 1.10 9.79 7.47
C THR A 172 1.81 9.84 8.82
N GLN A 173 2.99 9.20 8.92
CA GLN A 173 3.80 9.23 10.14
C GLN A 173 4.26 10.65 10.50
N ALA A 174 4.66 11.46 9.51
CA ALA A 174 5.09 12.84 9.72
C ALA A 174 3.95 13.73 10.21
N ILE A 175 2.76 13.64 9.59
CA ILE A 175 1.57 14.38 10.01
C ILE A 175 1.21 14.03 11.45
N VAL A 176 1.13 12.73 11.75
CA VAL A 176 0.77 12.25 13.10
C VAL A 176 1.84 12.65 14.12
N ALA A 177 3.13 12.52 13.80
CA ALA A 177 4.23 12.91 14.69
C ALA A 177 4.21 14.41 15.00
N SER A 178 3.91 15.25 14.01
CA SER A 178 3.74 16.70 14.21
C SER A 178 2.60 16.99 15.19
N GLN A 179 1.44 16.34 15.04
CA GLN A 179 0.33 16.53 15.98
C GLN A 179 0.64 15.97 17.37
N LEU A 180 1.37 14.86 17.48
CA LEU A 180 1.82 14.31 18.75
C LEU A 180 2.78 15.26 19.49
N PHE A 181 3.64 15.98 18.78
CA PHE A 181 4.48 17.01 19.35
C PHE A 181 3.66 18.16 19.96
N GLU A 182 2.67 18.66 19.21
CA GLU A 182 1.75 19.70 19.70
C GLU A 182 0.91 19.24 20.90
N PHE A 183 0.41 18.00 20.86
CA PHE A 183 -0.28 17.36 21.98
C PHE A 183 0.60 17.36 23.25
N ASN A 184 1.82 16.87 23.12
CA ASN A 184 2.76 16.75 24.22
C ASN A 184 3.08 18.10 24.85
N ASN A 185 3.28 19.15 24.04
CA ASN A 185 3.51 20.50 24.54
C ASN A 185 2.29 21.03 25.30
N ARG A 186 1.10 20.88 24.72
CA ARG A 186 -0.15 21.41 25.27
C ARG A 186 -0.59 20.73 26.55
N PHE A 187 -0.45 19.40 26.63
CA PHE A 187 -0.95 18.58 27.73
C PHE A 187 0.14 18.06 28.66
N SER A 188 1.36 18.60 28.56
CA SER A 188 2.52 18.20 29.38
C SER A 188 2.21 18.12 30.88
N LYS A 189 1.47 19.10 31.43
CA LYS A 189 1.10 19.11 32.85
C LYS A 189 0.13 17.99 33.24
N GLN A 190 -0.86 17.70 32.42
CA GLN A 190 -1.79 16.59 32.64
C GLN A 190 -1.08 15.25 32.50
N LEU A 191 -0.21 15.10 31.49
CA LEU A 191 0.59 13.90 31.30
C LEU A 191 1.55 13.65 32.48
N ALA A 192 2.03 14.71 33.14
CA ALA A 192 2.83 14.59 34.37
C ALA A 192 2.05 14.01 35.56
N GLN A 193 0.71 14.01 35.52
CA GLN A 193 -0.13 13.35 36.54
C GLN A 193 -0.27 11.85 36.30
N LEU A 194 0.11 11.34 35.12
CA LEU A 194 0.10 9.92 34.80
C LEU A 194 1.40 9.26 35.26
N TYR A 195 1.34 8.52 36.37
CA TYR A 195 2.50 7.93 37.05
C TYR A 195 2.46 6.41 37.21
N ASN A 196 1.31 5.77 36.98
CA ASN A 196 1.18 4.32 37.11
C ASN A 196 0.57 3.71 35.84
N PRO A 197 1.40 3.11 34.96
CA PRO A 197 0.91 2.50 33.71
C PRO A 197 0.09 1.22 33.95
N LEU A 198 0.13 0.63 35.15
CA LEU A 198 -0.67 -0.55 35.48
C LEU A 198 -2.08 -0.18 35.96
N GLU A 199 -2.33 1.10 36.26
CA GLU A 199 -3.62 1.57 36.75
C GLU A 199 -4.60 1.82 35.59
N ALA A 200 -5.70 1.06 35.56
CA ALA A 200 -6.68 1.12 34.49
C ALA A 200 -7.35 2.50 34.36
N ASN A 201 -7.53 3.22 35.47
CA ASN A 201 -8.09 4.57 35.48
C ASN A 201 -7.16 5.56 34.78
N GLN A 202 -5.84 5.52 35.06
CA GLN A 202 -4.86 6.38 34.39
C GLN A 202 -4.76 6.06 32.89
N GLN A 203 -4.82 4.78 32.50
CA GLN A 203 -4.85 4.40 31.09
C GLN A 203 -6.12 4.90 30.37
N ARG A 204 -7.26 4.92 31.06
CA ARG A 204 -8.51 5.47 30.52
C ARG A 204 -8.44 7.00 30.41
N GLU A 205 -7.93 7.67 31.44
CA GLU A 205 -7.72 9.11 31.44
C GLU A 205 -6.81 9.53 30.30
N PHE A 206 -5.65 8.86 30.14
CA PHE A 206 -4.74 9.06 29.02
C PHE A 206 -5.45 8.96 27.67
N ARG A 207 -6.17 7.86 27.40
CA ARG A 207 -6.90 7.67 26.14
C ARG A 207 -7.98 8.73 25.91
N SER A 208 -8.73 9.07 26.96
CA SER A 208 -9.78 10.08 26.90
C SER A 208 -9.25 11.49 26.60
N LEU A 209 -7.98 11.74 26.92
CA LEU A 209 -7.30 13.01 26.65
C LEU A 209 -6.77 13.08 25.22
N ILE A 210 -6.03 12.05 24.80
CA ILE A 210 -5.26 12.08 23.55
C ILE A 210 -6.08 11.70 22.31
N GLU A 211 -6.96 10.71 22.40
CA GLU A 211 -7.66 10.16 21.23
C GLU A 211 -8.66 11.15 20.62
N PRO A 212 -9.53 11.83 21.39
CA PRO A 212 -10.42 12.85 20.83
C PRO A 212 -9.65 14.04 20.26
N TRP A 213 -8.57 14.46 20.94
CA TRP A 213 -7.76 15.59 20.49
C TRP A 213 -7.08 15.31 19.15
N LEU A 214 -6.39 14.16 19.03
CA LEU A 214 -5.70 13.79 17.79
C LEU A 214 -6.70 13.59 16.65
N ASN A 215 -7.80 12.87 16.88
CA ASN A 215 -8.80 12.65 15.83
C ASN A 215 -9.43 13.97 15.36
N ALA A 216 -9.64 14.95 16.25
CA ALA A 216 -10.10 16.27 15.86
C ALA A 216 -9.09 17.02 14.99
N GLN A 217 -7.78 16.94 15.29
CA GLN A 217 -6.74 17.60 14.48
C GLN A 217 -6.49 16.91 13.14
N LEU A 218 -6.57 15.58 13.11
CA LEU A 218 -6.23 14.74 11.96
C LEU A 218 -7.40 14.49 11.01
N ALA A 219 -8.64 14.75 11.45
CA ALA A 219 -9.84 14.63 10.62
C ALA A 219 -9.74 15.45 9.33
N LYS A 220 -9.10 16.62 9.37
CA LYS A 220 -8.89 17.48 8.18
C LYS A 220 -8.02 16.85 7.10
N ASP A 221 -7.18 15.88 7.49
CA ASP A 221 -6.28 15.14 6.62
C ASP A 221 -6.84 13.76 6.25
N GLY A 222 -8.06 13.42 6.67
CA GLY A 222 -8.65 12.09 6.43
C GLY A 222 -7.95 10.96 7.18
N ILE A 223 -7.26 11.27 8.28
CA ILE A 223 -6.53 10.31 9.12
C ILE A 223 -7.30 10.12 10.42
N ALA A 224 -7.47 8.86 10.81
CA ALA A 224 -7.97 8.47 12.11
C ALA A 224 -6.88 7.77 12.92
N VAL A 225 -6.96 7.89 14.24
CA VAL A 225 -6.01 7.27 15.17
C VAL A 225 -6.70 6.49 16.26
N VAL A 226 -6.04 5.41 16.67
CA VAL A 226 -6.37 4.59 17.84
C VAL A 226 -5.15 4.58 18.75
N VAL A 227 -5.37 4.81 20.04
CA VAL A 227 -4.28 5.03 20.98
C VAL A 227 -4.05 3.78 21.84
N GLY A 228 -2.80 3.33 21.88
CA GLY A 228 -2.36 2.25 22.76
C GLY A 228 -2.20 2.71 24.21
N ASN A 229 -1.86 1.77 25.09
CA ASN A 229 -1.53 2.11 26.47
C ASN A 229 -0.22 2.89 26.55
N PHE A 230 -0.07 3.74 27.56
CA PHE A 230 1.21 4.37 27.88
C PHE A 230 2.07 3.45 28.77
N SER A 231 3.38 3.64 28.71
CA SER A 231 4.39 3.03 29.58
C SER A 231 5.27 4.11 30.21
N ILE A 232 5.95 3.75 31.29
CA ILE A 232 6.90 4.63 31.97
C ILE A 232 8.26 3.93 32.02
N GLU A 233 9.30 4.69 31.68
CA GLU A 233 10.72 4.33 31.84
C GLU A 233 11.43 5.32 32.78
#